data_AF-A0A5C8ZEP5-F1
#
_entry.id   AF-A0A5C8ZEP5-F1
#
_cell.length_a   1.000
_cell.length_b   1.000
_cell.length_c   1.000
_cell.angle_alpha   90.00
_cell.angle_beta   90.00
_cell.angle_gamma   90.00
#
_symmetry.space_group_name_H-M   'P 1'
#
loop_
_entity.id
_entity.type
_entity.pdbx_description
1 polymer ?
#
loop_
_entity_poly.entity_id
_entity_poly.type
_entity_poly.pdbx_seq_one_letter_code
_entity_poly.pdbx_strand_id
1 'polypeptide(L)' 'MRALFDDPALLLVGMVLPVLVAVVGVVVLYWVVRLGVRHGAADADRSLGGGPTPPAAPGPRAEG' A
#
# COMPACT_ATOMS: atom_id res chain seq x y z
N MET A 1 15.22 -4.31 40.83
CA MET A 1 14.63 -5.29 39.89
C MET A 1 13.29 -5.90 40.34
N ARG A 2 12.75 -5.62 41.54
CA ARG A 2 11.42 -6.13 41.96
C ARG A 2 10.24 -5.22 41.58
N ALA A 3 10.44 -3.90 41.62
CA ALA A 3 9.43 -2.89 41.29
C ALA A 3 8.80 -2.98 39.88
N LEU A 4 9.44 -3.68 38.92
CA LEU A 4 8.89 -3.87 37.57
C LEU A 4 7.70 -4.87 37.55
N PHE A 5 7.64 -5.78 38.52
CA PHE A 5 6.60 -6.82 38.62
C PHE A 5 5.50 -6.49 39.63
N ASP A 6 5.66 -5.40 40.39
CA ASP A 6 4.70 -4.94 41.39
C ASP A 6 3.60 -4.04 40.78
N ASP A 7 3.79 -3.60 39.52
CA ASP A 7 2.85 -2.73 38.83
C ASP A 7 2.11 -3.50 37.72
N PRO A 8 0.83 -3.87 37.94
CA PRO A 8 0.05 -4.62 36.94
C PRO A 8 -0.12 -3.83 35.63
N ALA A 9 -0.01 -2.50 35.67
CA ALA A 9 -0.08 -1.67 34.48
C ALA A 9 1.14 -1.89 33.57
N LEU A 10 2.34 -2.05 34.13
CA LEU A 10 3.55 -2.30 33.33
C LEU A 10 3.53 -3.67 32.66
N LEU A 11 2.95 -4.68 33.32
CA LEU A 11 2.75 -6.01 32.72
C LEU A 11 1.75 -5.95 31.56
N LEU A 12 0.64 -5.23 31.74
CA LEU A 12 -0.34 -5.01 30.68
C LEU A 12 0.28 -4.26 29.49
N VAL A 13 1.03 -3.19 29.74
CA VAL A 13 1.72 -2.46 28.67
C VAL A 13 2.73 -3.37 27.96
N GLY A 14 3.53 -4.14 28.70
CA GLY A 14 4.50 -5.07 28.13
C GLY A 14 3.89 -6.16 27.25
N MET A 15 2.63 -6.56 27.50
CA MET A 15 1.92 -7.57 26.72
C MET A 15 1.06 -6.98 25.60
N VAL A 16 0.36 -5.87 25.86
CA VAL A 16 -0.60 -5.26 24.93
C VAL A 16 0.11 -4.45 23.86
N LEU A 17 1.19 -3.75 24.21
CA LEU A 17 1.97 -2.96 23.26
C LEU A 17 2.51 -3.79 22.09
N PRO A 18 3.19 -4.94 22.27
CA PRO A 18 3.65 -5.74 21.14
C PRO A 18 2.49 -6.30 20.30
N VAL A 19 1.36 -6.63 20.92
CA VAL A 19 0.15 -7.08 20.20
C VAL A 19 -0.40 -5.95 19.32
N LEU A 20 -0.52 -4.73 19.84
CA LEU A 20 -0.95 -3.57 19.07
C LEU A 20 0.00 -3.29 17.91
N VAL A 21 1.31 -3.33 18.14
CA VAL A 21 2.33 -3.15 17.09
C VAL A 21 2.17 -4.23 16.01
N ALA A 22 1.95 -5.49 16.39
CA ALA A 22 1.72 -6.57 15.44
C ALA A 22 0.44 -6.36 14.61
N VAL A 23 -0.67 -5.96 15.25
CA VAL A 23 -1.94 -5.66 14.56
C VAL A 23 -1.76 -4.53 13.56
N VAL A 24 -1.11 -3.43 13.96
CA VAL A 24 -0.81 -2.31 13.05
C VAL A 24 0.07 -2.77 11.89
N GLY A 25 1.11 -3.57 12.17
CA GLY A 25 1.97 -4.14 11.13
C GLY A 25 1.21 -4.97 10.11
N VAL A 26 0.30 -5.84 10.57
CA VAL A 26 -0.55 -6.66 9.68
C VAL A 26 -1.49 -5.79 8.86
N VAL A 27 -2.10 -4.76 9.46
CA VAL A 27 -2.99 -3.83 8.74
C VAL A 27 -2.22 -3.08 7.66
N VAL A 28 -1.05 -2.54 7.98
CA VAL A 28 -0.19 -1.85 7.00
C VAL A 28 0.21 -2.79 5.87
N LEU A 29 0.65 -4.02 6.19
CA LEU A 29 1.02 -5.02 5.20
C LEU A 29 -0.16 -5.35 4.27
N TYR A 30 -1.35 -5.57 4.83
CA TYR A 30 -2.57 -5.79 4.06
C TYR A 30 -2.84 -4.63 3.08
N TRP A 31 -2.71 -3.38 3.55
CA TRP A 31 -2.91 -2.21 2.71
C TRP A 31 -1.86 -2.11 1.59
N VAL A 32 -0.59 -2.41 1.88
CA VAL A 32 0.48 -2.42 0.87
C VAL A 32 0.20 -3.47 -0.20
N VAL A 33 -0.16 -4.70 0.20
CA VAL A 33 -0.52 -5.77 -0.74
C VAL A 33 -1.73 -5.36 -1.57
N ARG A 34 -2.77 -4.81 -0.93
CA ARG A 34 -3.98 -4.33 -1.62
C ARG A 34 -3.67 -3.20 -2.61
N LEU A 35 -2.79 -2.28 -2.25
CA LEU A 35 -2.34 -1.19 -3.11
C LEU A 35 -1.57 -1.75 -4.30
N GLY A 36 -0.64 -2.68 -4.05
CA GLY A 36 0.15 -3.37 -5.07
C GLY A 36 -0.72 -4.17 -6.05
N VAL A 37 -1.74 -4.89 -5.58
CA VAL A 37 -2.69 -5.59 -6.46
C VAL A 37 -3.47 -4.60 -7.34
N ARG A 38 -3.91 -3.46 -6.79
CA ARG A 38 -4.62 -2.44 -7.58
C ARG A 38 -3.72 -1.76 -8.61
N HIS A 39 -2.48 -1.46 -8.25
CA HIS A 39 -1.51 -0.85 -9.17
C HIS A 39 -1.01 -1.85 -10.20
N GLY A 40 -0.72 -3.09 -9.80
CA GLY A 40 -0.34 -4.19 -10.68
C GLY A 40 -1.46 -4.59 -11.63
N ALA A 41 -2.73 -4.55 -11.20
CA ALA A 41 -3.86 -4.71 -12.10
C ALA A 41 -3.95 -3.57 -13.13
N ALA A 42 -3.73 -2.32 -12.71
CA ALA A 42 -3.71 -1.17 -13.62
C ALA A 42 -2.50 -1.18 -14.58
N ASP A 43 -1.37 -1.76 -14.17
CA ASP A 43 -0.17 -1.90 -15.00
C ASP A 43 -0.29 -3.08 -15.97
N ALA A 44 -0.87 -4.20 -15.52
CA ALA A 44 -1.21 -5.34 -16.37
C ALA A 44 -2.26 -4.97 -17.43
N ASP A 45 -3.25 -4.14 -17.08
CA ASP A 45 -4.24 -3.61 -18.03
C ASP A 45 -3.60 -2.70 -19.09
N ARG A 46 -2.63 -1.85 -18.71
CA ARG A 46 -1.82 -1.08 -19.69
C ARG A 46 -0.91 -1.99 -20.53
N SER A 47 -0.35 -3.05 -19.94
CA SER A 47 0.56 -3.95 -20.64
C SER A 47 -0.18 -4.90 -21.60
N LEU A 48 -1.45 -5.21 -21.36
CA LEU A 48 -2.27 -6.11 -22.18
C LEU A 48 -3.24 -5.36 -23.12
N GLY A 49 -3.60 -4.11 -22.79
CA GLY A 49 -4.72 -3.37 -23.41
C GLY A 49 -4.36 -2.29 -24.43
N GLY A 50 -3.08 -2.04 -24.71
CA GLY A 50 -2.67 -1.12 -25.76
C GLY A 50 -1.86 0.05 -25.23
N GLY A 51 -0.72 0.28 -25.88
CA GLY A 51 0.11 1.45 -25.63
C GLY A 51 -0.72 2.74 -25.74
N PRO A 52 -0.30 3.82 -25.07
CA PRO A 52 -0.96 5.12 -25.19
C PRO A 52 -1.02 5.47 -26.67
N THR A 53 -2.21 5.42 -27.27
CA THR A 53 -2.41 5.94 -28.61
C THR A 53 -2.11 7.43 -28.47
N PRO A 54 -1.04 7.94 -29.12
CA PRO A 54 -0.76 9.37 -29.07
C PRO A 54 -2.01 10.08 -29.60
N PRO A 55 -2.42 11.22 -29.02
CA PRO A 55 -3.44 12.04 -29.66
C PRO A 55 -2.98 12.29 -31.09
N ALA A 56 -3.80 11.86 -32.07
CA ALA A 56 -3.46 11.93 -33.48
C ALA A 56 -2.95 13.34 -33.78
N ALA A 57 -1.69 13.43 -34.18
CA ALA A 57 -1.13 14.70 -34.64
C ALA A 57 -2.04 15.21 -35.78
N PRO A 58 -2.50 16.47 -35.74
CA PRO A 58 -3.27 17.03 -36.85
C PRO A 58 -2.43 16.89 -38.12
N GLY A 59 -2.90 16.10 -39.08
CA GLY A 59 -2.20 15.89 -40.35
C GLY A 59 -1.96 17.23 -41.06
N PRO A 60 -0.94 17.32 -41.92
CA PRO A 60 -0.64 18.55 -42.64
C PRO A 60 -1.87 18.91 -43.47
N ARG A 61 -2.48 20.04 -43.13
CA ARG A 61 -3.54 20.66 -43.90
C ARG A 61 -2.94 20.98 -45.28
N ALA A 62 -3.24 20.14 -46.26
CA ALA A 62 -3.00 20.45 -47.66
C ALA A 62 -3.99 21.56 -48.03
N GLU A 63 -3.59 22.81 -47.80
CA GLU A 63 -4.24 23.98 -48.39
C GLU A 63 -3.40 24.37 -49.60
N GLY A 64 -3.99 24.18 -50.78
CA GLY A 64 -3.46 24.61 -52.07
C GLY A 64 -3.81 26.05 -52.40
#